data_AF-A0A7W0WMB7-F1
#
_entry.id   AF-A0A7W0WMB7-F1
#
_cell.length_a   1.000
_cell.length_b   1.000
_cell.length_c   1.000
_cell.angle_alpha   90.00
_cell.angle_beta   90.00
_cell.angle_gamma   90.00
#
_symmetry.space_group_name_H-M   'P 1'
#
loop_
_entity.id
_entity.type
_entity.pdbx_description
1 polymer ?
#
loop_
_entity_poly.entity_id
_entity_poly.type
_entity_poly.pdbx_seq_one_letter_code
_entity_poly.pdbx_strand_id
1 'polypeptide(L)'
;RRAERAGREREAEAAAIELALHQELDRALTELRTELNATLRPDLSELASGFLRDLTNGRYTDLELDEDYCTTLLDDGDPKAVISGGEEDVANLALRLAISQMIAERAGQPLSLLILDEIFGSLDEDRRAAVVDLLRSLADRFPQVILITHIDSVREGFDRVVRVGFDVARGVATVKDEPLGGHDVAA
;
A
#
# COMPACT_ATOMS: atom_id res chain seq x y z
N ARG A 1 -3.32 -7.18 61.42
CA ARG A 1 -2.53 -5.93 61.34
C ARG A 1 -1.08 -6.15 60.89
N ARG A 2 -0.16 -6.78 61.64
CA ARG A 2 1.24 -6.99 61.18
C ARG A 2 1.38 -7.96 59.99
N ALA A 3 0.73 -9.12 60.05
CA ALA A 3 0.76 -10.11 58.96
C ALA A 3 0.14 -9.56 57.65
N GLU A 4 -0.93 -8.79 57.77
CA GLU A 4 -1.59 -8.11 56.64
C GLU A 4 -0.70 -7.02 56.02
N ARG A 5 0.10 -6.31 56.83
CA ARG A 5 1.07 -5.32 56.36
C ARG A 5 2.21 -5.97 55.58
N ALA A 6 2.74 -7.09 56.10
CA ALA A 6 3.78 -7.87 55.44
C ALA A 6 3.29 -8.53 54.13
N GLY A 7 2.00 -8.89 54.05
CA GLY A 7 1.37 -9.37 52.81
C GLY A 7 1.33 -8.26 51.74
N ARG A 8 0.85 -7.07 52.11
CA ARG A 8 0.84 -5.91 51.21
C ARG A 8 2.23 -5.43 50.80
N GLU A 9 3.23 -5.52 51.67
CA GLU A 9 4.63 -5.21 51.31
C GLU A 9 5.17 -6.16 50.23
N ARG A 10 4.90 -7.46 50.34
CA ARG A 10 5.30 -8.43 49.31
C ARG A 10 4.56 -8.24 47.99
N GLU A 11 3.26 -7.95 48.06
CA GLU A 11 2.45 -7.63 46.87
C GLU A 11 2.96 -6.35 46.19
N ALA A 12 3.32 -5.33 46.97
CA ALA A 12 3.90 -4.09 46.46
C ALA A 12 5.29 -4.30 45.85
N GLU A 13 6.15 -5.11 46.46
CA GLU A 13 7.46 -5.48 45.90
C GLU A 13 7.32 -6.26 44.59
N ALA A 14 6.41 -7.23 44.53
CA ALA A 14 6.14 -7.99 43.30
C ALA A 14 5.61 -7.07 42.18
N ALA A 15 4.65 -6.20 42.49
CA ALA A 15 4.11 -5.22 41.55
C ALA A 15 5.17 -4.20 41.09
N ALA A 16 6.11 -3.81 41.97
CA ALA A 16 7.19 -2.90 41.62
C ALA A 16 8.18 -3.55 40.63
N ILE A 17 8.49 -4.85 40.79
CA ILE A 17 9.34 -5.59 39.86
C ILE A 17 8.65 -5.72 38.49
N GLU A 18 7.36 -6.07 38.48
CA GLU A 18 6.57 -6.17 37.25
C GLU A 18 6.48 -4.82 36.52
N LEU A 19 6.24 -3.73 37.26
CA LEU A 19 6.24 -2.38 36.70
C LEU A 19 7.59 -2.01 36.08
N ALA A 20 8.71 -2.34 36.75
CA ALA A 20 10.04 -2.06 36.23
C ALA A 20 10.31 -2.82 34.92
N LEU A 21 9.88 -4.09 34.82
CA LEU A 21 9.98 -4.87 33.59
C LEU A 21 9.15 -4.25 32.46
N HIS A 22 7.91 -3.82 32.75
CA HIS A 22 7.08 -3.14 31.77
C HIS A 22 7.67 -1.82 31.28
N GLN A 23 8.25 -1.03 32.19
CA GLN A 23 8.92 0.24 31.84
C GLN A 23 10.14 0.02 30.95
N GLU A 24 10.95 -1.00 31.24
CA GLU A 24 12.12 -1.32 30.41
C GLU A 24 11.72 -1.85 29.03
N LEU A 25 10.66 -2.67 28.97
CA LEU A 25 10.11 -3.13 27.70
C LEU A 25 9.56 -1.96 26.87
N ASP A 26 8.80 -1.06 27.49
CA ASP A 26 8.24 0.13 26.82
C ASP A 26 9.34 1.05 26.28
N ARG A 27 10.40 1.24 27.07
CA ARG A 27 11.61 1.97 26.64
C ARG A 27 12.27 1.31 25.43
N ALA A 28 12.54 0.01 25.50
CA ALA A 28 13.20 -0.73 24.43
C ALA A 28 12.37 -0.75 23.13
N LEU A 29 11.05 -0.96 23.23
CA LEU A 29 10.15 -0.93 22.06
C LEU A 29 10.02 0.47 21.48
N THR A 30 10.01 1.51 22.32
CA THR A 30 9.99 2.90 21.86
C THR A 30 11.29 3.25 21.11
N GLU A 31 12.44 2.88 21.65
CA GLU A 31 13.75 3.08 21.00
C GLU A 31 13.82 2.35 19.64
N LEU A 32 13.42 1.07 19.60
CA LEU A 32 13.36 0.29 18.36
C LEU A 32 12.43 0.93 17.33
N ARG A 33 11.23 1.35 17.72
CA ARG A 33 10.27 2.01 16.83
C ARG A 33 10.87 3.29 16.24
N THR A 34 11.52 4.11 17.06
CA THR A 34 12.14 5.37 16.60
C THR A 34 13.26 5.10 15.60
N GLU A 35 14.12 4.12 15.85
CA GLU A 35 15.21 3.74 14.93
C GLU A 35 14.68 3.17 13.60
N LEU A 36 13.68 2.29 13.67
CA LEU A 36 13.02 1.75 12.49
C LEU A 36 12.37 2.86 11.68
N ASN A 37 11.62 3.77 12.30
CA ASN A 37 10.99 4.88 11.59
C ASN A 37 12.00 5.81 10.92
N ALA A 38 13.10 6.14 11.60
CA ALA A 38 14.16 6.98 11.04
C ALA A 38 14.84 6.34 9.82
N THR A 39 14.89 5.01 9.79
CA THR A 39 15.52 4.25 8.69
C THR A 39 14.54 3.98 7.54
N LEU A 40 13.31 3.59 7.84
CA LEU A 40 12.33 3.15 6.84
C LEU A 40 11.71 4.33 6.08
N ARG A 41 11.54 5.47 6.74
CA ARG A 41 10.84 6.61 6.14
C ARG A 41 11.54 7.17 4.90
N PRO A 42 12.86 7.43 4.90
CA PRO A 42 13.56 7.88 3.69
C PRO A 42 13.44 6.89 2.54
N ASP A 43 13.66 5.59 2.80
CA ASP A 43 13.55 4.52 1.80
C ASP A 43 12.13 4.46 1.20
N LEU A 44 11.10 4.54 2.05
CA LEU A 44 9.71 4.55 1.63
C LEU A 44 9.36 5.78 0.80
N SER A 45 9.79 6.97 1.20
CA SER A 45 9.58 8.20 0.45
C SER A 45 10.23 8.11 -0.93
N GLU A 46 11.45 7.58 -1.04
CA GLU A 46 12.15 7.41 -2.32
C GLU A 46 11.40 6.44 -3.24
N LEU A 47 11.04 5.25 -2.74
CA LEU A 47 10.28 4.26 -3.51
C LEU A 47 8.91 4.80 -3.94
N ALA A 48 8.18 5.43 -3.02
CA ALA A 48 6.86 6.01 -3.29
C ALA A 48 6.94 7.16 -4.30
N SER A 49 7.97 7.98 -4.25
CA SER A 49 8.23 9.05 -5.23
C SER A 49 8.45 8.48 -6.63
N GLY A 50 9.19 7.37 -6.75
CA GLY A 50 9.36 6.65 -8.01
C GLY A 50 8.03 6.19 -8.60
N PHE A 51 7.20 5.51 -7.80
CA PHE A 51 5.87 5.09 -8.22
C PHE A 51 4.95 6.27 -8.58
N LEU A 52 4.98 7.34 -7.78
CA LEU A 52 4.17 8.52 -8.00
C LEU A 52 4.50 9.19 -9.35
N ARG A 53 5.79 9.26 -9.68
CA ARG A 53 6.26 9.83 -10.94
C ARG A 53 5.72 9.05 -12.14
N ASP A 54 5.79 7.72 -12.06
CA ASP A 54 5.27 6.83 -13.09
C ASP A 54 3.74 6.96 -13.21
N LEU A 55 3.01 7.01 -12.09
CA LEU A 55 1.54 7.14 -12.07
C LEU A 55 1.01 8.47 -12.57
N THR A 56 1.84 9.52 -12.51
CA THR A 56 1.42 10.90 -12.79
C THR A 56 2.06 11.45 -14.05
N ASN A 57 2.73 10.60 -14.84
CA ASN A 57 3.51 10.98 -16.02
C ASN A 57 4.48 12.13 -15.73
N GLY A 58 5.09 12.11 -14.55
CA GLY A 58 6.04 13.11 -14.10
C GLY A 58 5.44 14.42 -13.59
N ARG A 59 4.11 14.54 -13.45
CA ARG A 59 3.48 15.74 -12.88
C ARG A 59 3.89 15.98 -11.43
N TYR A 60 4.01 14.91 -10.64
CA TYR A 60 4.52 14.99 -9.27
C TYR A 60 5.86 14.26 -9.20
N THR A 61 6.88 14.94 -8.70
CA THR A 61 8.24 14.39 -8.67
C THR A 61 8.53 13.62 -7.42
N ASP A 62 7.98 14.07 -6.29
CA ASP A 62 8.34 13.59 -4.97
C ASP A 62 7.11 13.49 -4.04
N LEU A 63 7.16 12.47 -3.19
CA LEU A 63 6.24 12.20 -2.10
C LEU A 63 7.06 12.19 -0.81
N GLU A 64 6.81 13.16 0.05
CA GLU A 64 7.43 13.22 1.37
C GLU A 64 6.50 12.63 2.44
N LEU A 65 7.10 11.95 3.40
CA LEU A 65 6.43 11.40 4.57
C LEU A 65 6.93 12.13 5.82
N ASP A 66 6.00 12.56 6.68
CA ASP A 66 6.35 13.12 7.98
C ASP A 66 6.55 12.04 9.06
N GLU A 67 6.65 12.42 10.34
CA GLU A 67 6.84 11.46 11.46
C GLU A 67 5.61 10.58 11.71
N ASP A 68 4.43 11.06 11.29
CA ASP A 68 3.16 10.37 11.40
C ASP A 68 2.79 9.60 10.11
N TYR A 69 3.72 9.54 9.13
CA TYR A 69 3.51 8.96 7.80
C TYR A 69 2.41 9.64 7.00
N CYS A 70 2.11 10.91 7.27
CA CYS A 70 1.25 11.70 6.41
C CYS A 70 2.01 12.07 5.13
N THR A 71 1.36 11.89 3.99
CA THR A 71 1.95 12.16 2.68
C THR A 71 1.83 13.63 2.30
N THR A 72 2.93 14.24 1.86
CA THR A 72 2.95 15.56 1.21
C THR A 72 3.44 15.38 -0.22
N LEU A 73 2.66 15.88 -1.19
CA LEU A 73 3.06 15.89 -2.61
C LEU A 73 3.85 17.16 -2.91
N LEU A 74 4.96 17.01 -3.65
CA LEU A 74 5.72 18.14 -4.18
C LEU A 74 5.43 18.32 -5.66
N ASP A 75 5.09 19.55 -6.05
CA ASP A 75 4.85 19.99 -7.42
C ASP A 75 6.00 20.94 -7.81
N ASP A 76 6.89 20.50 -8.69
CA ASP A 76 8.14 21.22 -9.03
C ASP A 76 9.00 21.62 -7.81
N GLY A 77 8.97 20.81 -6.75
CA GLY A 77 9.71 21.05 -5.50
C GLY A 77 8.96 21.88 -4.46
N ASP A 78 7.78 22.41 -4.79
CA ASP A 78 6.94 23.15 -3.86
C ASP A 78 5.90 22.23 -3.19
N PRO A 79 5.79 22.22 -1.85
CA PRO A 79 4.79 21.42 -1.15
C PRO A 79 3.36 21.86 -1.51
N LYS A 80 2.55 20.91 -1.97
CA LYS A 80 1.14 21.14 -2.26
C LYS A 80 0.30 21.03 -1.00
N ALA A 81 -0.17 22.17 -0.49
CA ALA A 81 -0.94 22.24 0.75
C ALA A 81 -2.34 21.58 0.69
N VAL A 82 -2.92 21.42 -0.51
CA VAL A 82 -4.25 20.82 -0.70
C VAL A 82 -4.19 19.78 -1.79
N ILE A 83 -4.34 18.52 -1.41
CA ILE A 83 -4.38 17.36 -2.30
C ILE A 83 -5.85 17.10 -2.67
N SER A 84 -6.14 16.90 -3.96
CA SER A 84 -7.49 16.48 -4.38
C SER A 84 -7.71 15.00 -4.09
N GLY A 85 -8.96 14.54 -3.94
CA GLY A 85 -9.24 13.13 -3.63
C GLY A 85 -8.61 12.12 -4.60
N GLY A 86 -8.61 12.42 -5.90
CA GLY A 86 -7.94 11.57 -6.89
C GLY A 86 -6.41 11.59 -6.80
N GLU A 87 -5.81 12.68 -6.34
CA GLU A 87 -4.36 12.75 -6.08
C GLU A 87 -4.00 12.00 -4.79
N GLU A 88 -4.85 12.06 -3.77
CA GLU A 88 -4.71 11.30 -2.54
C GLU A 88 -4.75 9.79 -2.82
N ASP A 89 -5.67 9.34 -3.68
CA ASP A 89 -5.74 7.93 -4.06
C ASP A 89 -4.51 7.45 -4.85
N VAL A 90 -3.97 8.29 -5.74
CA VAL A 90 -2.70 7.99 -6.44
C VAL A 90 -1.53 7.93 -5.46
N ALA A 91 -1.42 8.90 -4.53
CA ALA A 91 -0.39 8.92 -3.50
C ALA A 91 -0.47 7.66 -2.61
N ASN A 92 -1.68 7.30 -2.19
CA ASN A 92 -1.94 6.11 -1.39
C ASN A 92 -1.61 4.82 -2.16
N LEU A 93 -1.90 4.75 -3.46
CA LEU A 93 -1.49 3.62 -4.31
C LEU A 93 0.04 3.52 -4.41
N ALA A 94 0.72 4.64 -4.71
CA ALA A 94 2.18 4.70 -4.76
C ALA A 94 2.82 4.23 -3.44
N LEU A 95 2.30 4.69 -2.31
CA LEU A 95 2.77 4.30 -0.98
C LEU A 95 2.54 2.80 -0.71
N ARG A 96 1.38 2.26 -1.07
CA ARG A 96 1.09 0.82 -0.92
C ARG A 96 2.03 -0.05 -1.76
N LEU A 97 2.34 0.37 -2.98
CA LEU A 97 3.30 -0.32 -3.84
C LEU A 97 4.72 -0.25 -3.26
N ALA A 98 5.14 0.92 -2.76
CA ALA A 98 6.42 1.10 -2.09
C ALA A 98 6.57 0.21 -0.85
N ILE A 99 5.55 0.18 0.03
CA ILE A 99 5.52 -0.69 1.21
C ILE A 99 5.60 -2.16 0.80
N SER A 100 4.81 -2.56 -0.20
CA SER A 100 4.81 -3.94 -0.69
C SER A 100 6.21 -4.34 -1.16
N GLN A 101 6.81 -3.53 -2.03
CA GLN A 101 8.16 -3.76 -2.55
C GLN A 101 9.20 -3.85 -1.42
N MET A 102 9.19 -2.90 -0.49
CA MET A 102 10.13 -2.88 0.63
C MET A 102 10.01 -4.13 1.52
N ILE A 103 8.79 -4.59 1.80
CA ILE A 103 8.56 -5.82 2.59
C ILE A 103 9.16 -7.03 1.87
N ALA A 104 8.96 -7.14 0.56
CA ALA A 104 9.43 -8.28 -0.22
C ALA A 104 10.96 -8.34 -0.34
N GLU A 105 11.58 -7.18 -0.62
CA GLU A 105 13.04 -7.06 -0.65
C GLU A 105 13.67 -7.46 0.69
N ARG A 106 13.11 -7.01 1.81
CA ARG A 106 13.60 -7.35 3.16
C ARG A 106 13.34 -8.81 3.53
N ALA A 107 12.25 -9.42 3.04
CA ALA A 107 11.98 -10.84 3.22
C ALA A 107 12.91 -11.73 2.35
N GLY A 108 13.66 -11.15 1.41
CA GLY A 108 14.47 -11.89 0.44
C GLY A 108 13.62 -12.74 -0.52
N GLN A 109 12.34 -12.41 -0.66
CA GLN A 109 11.41 -13.12 -1.52
C GLN A 109 10.86 -12.16 -2.57
N PRO A 110 10.88 -12.51 -3.87
CA PRO A 110 10.27 -11.67 -4.88
C PRO A 110 8.74 -11.61 -4.67
N LEU A 111 8.14 -10.44 -4.90
CA LEU A 111 6.69 -10.33 -5.01
C LEU A 111 6.23 -11.09 -6.25
N SER A 112 5.65 -12.26 -6.03
CA SER A 112 5.16 -13.09 -7.12
C SER A 112 3.74 -12.70 -7.57
N LEU A 113 2.96 -12.09 -6.68
CA LEU A 113 1.54 -11.80 -6.88
C LEU A 113 1.15 -10.45 -6.28
N LEU A 114 0.50 -9.62 -7.09
CA LEU A 114 -0.15 -8.37 -6.68
C LEU A 114 -1.64 -8.46 -6.96
N ILE A 115 -2.49 -8.20 -5.96
CA ILE A 115 -3.95 -8.14 -6.12
C ILE A 115 -4.40 -6.72 -5.78
N LEU A 116 -5.16 -6.11 -6.68
CA LEU A 116 -5.65 -4.74 -6.57
C LEU A 116 -7.18 -4.77 -6.70
N ASP A 117 -7.88 -4.28 -5.68
CA ASP A 117 -9.34 -4.30 -5.61
C ASP A 117 -9.89 -2.88 -5.65
N GLU A 118 -10.62 -2.55 -6.71
CA GLU A 118 -11.33 -1.28 -6.94
C GLU A 118 -10.48 -0.01 -6.72
N ILE A 119 -9.19 -0.08 -7.09
CA ILE A 119 -8.21 1.00 -6.88
C ILE A 119 -8.43 2.25 -7.75
N PHE A 120 -9.42 2.24 -8.64
CA PHE A 120 -9.66 3.30 -9.63
C PHE A 120 -10.87 4.18 -9.32
N GLY A 121 -11.59 3.95 -8.21
CA GLY A 121 -12.93 4.50 -7.97
C GLY A 121 -13.06 6.03 -8.09
N SER A 122 -11.98 6.78 -7.89
CA SER A 122 -11.94 8.25 -7.96
C SER A 122 -11.08 8.81 -9.10
N LEU A 123 -10.45 7.95 -9.90
CA LEU A 123 -9.46 8.35 -10.89
C LEU A 123 -10.10 8.76 -12.22
N ASP A 124 -9.60 9.85 -12.80
CA ASP A 124 -9.96 10.26 -14.16
C ASP A 124 -9.42 9.26 -15.21
N GLU A 125 -9.80 9.41 -16.48
CA GLU A 125 -9.40 8.46 -17.54
C GLU A 125 -7.88 8.44 -17.75
N ASP A 126 -7.23 9.60 -17.74
CA ASP A 126 -5.79 9.73 -17.96
C ASP A 126 -5.00 9.04 -16.85
N ARG A 127 -5.41 9.23 -15.58
CA ARG A 127 -4.79 8.54 -14.43
C ARG A 127 -5.05 7.04 -14.45
N ARG A 128 -6.23 6.59 -14.89
CA ARG A 128 -6.53 5.16 -15.04
C ARG A 128 -5.60 4.51 -16.06
N ALA A 129 -5.38 5.15 -17.21
CA ALA A 129 -4.42 4.69 -18.20
C ALA A 129 -2.99 4.64 -17.63
N ALA A 130 -2.55 5.68 -16.94
CA ALA A 130 -1.22 5.73 -16.33
C ALA A 130 -1.00 4.61 -15.29
N VAL A 131 -2.01 4.31 -14.46
CA VAL A 131 -1.95 3.17 -13.54
C VAL A 131 -1.84 1.84 -14.30
N VAL A 132 -2.61 1.63 -15.36
CA VAL A 132 -2.51 0.40 -16.18
C VAL A 132 -1.11 0.25 -16.78
N ASP A 133 -0.53 1.33 -17.30
CA ASP A 133 0.83 1.31 -17.85
C ASP A 133 1.90 1.06 -16.78
N LEU A 134 1.72 1.61 -15.57
CA LEU A 134 2.57 1.25 -14.42
C LEU A 134 2.44 -0.25 -14.10
N LEU A 135 1.22 -0.79 -14.03
CA LEU A 135 1.04 -2.21 -13.70
C LEU A 135 1.71 -3.13 -14.73
N ARG A 136 1.76 -2.71 -16.00
CA ARG A 136 2.51 -3.39 -17.05
C ARG A 136 4.02 -3.27 -16.86
N SER A 137 4.54 -2.08 -16.53
CA SER A 137 5.97 -1.90 -16.24
C SER A 137 6.41 -2.64 -14.97
N LEU A 138 5.45 -2.90 -14.08
CA LEU A 138 5.65 -3.72 -12.89
C LEU A 138 5.69 -5.21 -13.20
N ALA A 139 5.24 -5.68 -14.37
CA ALA A 139 5.20 -7.11 -14.68
C ALA A 139 6.58 -7.80 -14.58
N ASP A 140 7.67 -7.07 -14.83
CA ASP A 140 9.05 -7.56 -14.64
C ASP A 140 9.40 -7.84 -13.18
N ARG A 141 8.78 -7.09 -12.25
CA ARG A 141 8.96 -7.19 -10.79
C ARG A 141 7.87 -8.05 -10.13
N PHE A 142 6.69 -8.08 -10.72
CA PHE A 142 5.47 -8.75 -10.26
C PHE A 142 4.95 -9.66 -11.37
N PRO A 143 5.40 -10.92 -11.43
CA PRO A 143 5.04 -11.86 -12.49
C PRO A 143 3.53 -12.09 -12.65
N GLN A 144 2.74 -11.84 -11.60
CA GLN A 144 1.29 -11.94 -11.65
C GLN A 144 0.63 -10.71 -11.01
N VAL A 145 -0.18 -10.01 -11.81
CA VAL A 145 -1.05 -8.92 -11.35
C VAL A 145 -2.50 -9.32 -11.57
N ILE A 146 -3.32 -9.23 -10.51
CA ILE A 146 -4.77 -9.43 -10.56
C ILE A 146 -5.43 -8.11 -10.21
N LEU A 147 -6.24 -7.60 -11.13
CA LEU A 147 -7.02 -6.40 -10.92
C LEU A 147 -8.50 -6.76 -10.87
N ILE A 148 -9.18 -6.31 -9.82
CA ILE A 148 -10.62 -6.38 -9.65
C ILE A 148 -11.16 -4.97 -9.84
N THR A 149 -12.02 -4.79 -10.85
CA THR A 149 -12.66 -3.50 -11.09
C THR A 149 -13.97 -3.65 -11.84
N HIS A 150 -14.88 -2.71 -11.61
CA HIS A 150 -16.09 -2.50 -12.40
C HIS A 150 -15.89 -1.59 -13.62
N ILE A 151 -14.67 -1.08 -13.86
CA ILE A 151 -14.38 -0.16 -14.96
C ILE A 151 -14.03 -0.93 -16.24
N ASP A 152 -14.80 -0.65 -17.29
CA ASP A 152 -14.66 -1.35 -18.57
C ASP A 152 -13.48 -0.83 -19.41
N SER A 153 -13.07 0.43 -19.25
CA SER A 153 -12.05 1.06 -20.11
C SER A 153 -10.63 0.52 -19.90
N VAL A 154 -10.34 -0.06 -18.73
CA VAL A 154 -9.00 -0.60 -18.43
C VAL A 154 -8.76 -2.00 -19.00
N ARG A 155 -9.78 -2.63 -19.62
CA ARG A 155 -9.72 -4.03 -20.08
C ARG A 155 -8.63 -4.31 -21.11
N GLU A 156 -8.43 -3.41 -22.06
CA GLU A 156 -7.38 -3.51 -23.08
C GLU A 156 -5.97 -3.48 -22.46
N GLY A 157 -5.89 -3.11 -21.18
CA GLY A 157 -4.73 -3.14 -20.31
C GLY A 157 -4.13 -4.53 -20.03
N PHE A 158 -4.95 -5.58 -20.07
CA PHE A 158 -4.63 -6.86 -19.43
C PHE A 158 -4.64 -8.03 -20.41
N ASP A 159 -3.88 -9.08 -20.11
CA ASP A 159 -3.73 -10.29 -20.95
C ASP A 159 -4.92 -11.26 -20.86
N ARG A 160 -5.74 -11.13 -19.80
CA ARG A 160 -6.90 -11.98 -19.56
C ARG A 160 -7.97 -11.23 -18.78
N VAL A 161 -9.23 -11.39 -19.20
CA VAL A 161 -10.37 -10.77 -18.52
C VAL A 161 -11.32 -11.86 -18.04
N VAL A 162 -11.61 -11.85 -16.73
CA VAL A 162 -12.60 -12.75 -16.13
C VAL A 162 -13.82 -11.92 -15.74
N ARG A 163 -14.93 -12.13 -16.45
CA ARG A 163 -16.19 -11.42 -16.17
C ARG A 163 -16.97 -12.17 -15.10
N VAL A 164 -17.25 -11.46 -14.00
CA VAL A 164 -18.14 -11.91 -12.94
C VAL A 164 -19.50 -11.22 -13.12
N GLY A 165 -20.57 -12.01 -13.20
CA GLY A 165 -21.94 -11.53 -13.25
C GLY A 165 -22.83 -12.23 -12.23
N PHE A 166 -24.04 -11.74 -11.98
CA PHE A 166 -24.97 -12.33 -11.03
C PHE A 166 -26.26 -12.78 -11.74
N ASP A 167 -26.58 -14.07 -11.67
CA ASP A 167 -27.86 -14.62 -12.15
C ASP A 167 -28.91 -14.43 -11.06
N VAL A 168 -29.74 -13.39 -11.22
CA VAL A 168 -30.80 -13.04 -10.25
C VAL A 168 -31.84 -14.15 -10.10
N ALA A 169 -32.15 -14.88 -11.19
CA ALA A 169 -33.17 -15.92 -11.16
C ALA A 169 -32.72 -17.15 -10.37
N ARG A 170 -31.42 -17.44 -10.38
CA ARG A 170 -30.82 -18.56 -9.65
C ARG A 170 -30.16 -18.17 -8.34
N GLY A 171 -29.95 -16.88 -8.09
CA GLY A 171 -29.28 -16.35 -6.91
C GLY A 171 -27.80 -16.73 -6.83
N VAL A 172 -27.13 -16.92 -7.97
CA VAL A 172 -25.73 -17.39 -8.03
C VAL A 172 -24.86 -16.44 -8.84
N ALA A 173 -23.60 -16.29 -8.42
CA ALA A 173 -22.58 -15.66 -9.23
C ALA A 173 -22.20 -16.59 -10.41
N THR A 174 -21.99 -15.98 -11.57
CA THR A 174 -21.52 -16.64 -12.78
C THR A 174 -20.19 -16.03 -13.18
N VAL A 175 -19.26 -16.87 -13.62
CA VAL A 175 -17.91 -16.46 -14.02
C VAL A 175 -17.69 -16.94 -15.44
N LYS A 176 -17.20 -16.06 -16.31
CA LYS A 176 -16.86 -16.37 -17.69
C LYS A 176 -15.50 -15.78 -18.03
N ASP A 177 -14.69 -16.57 -18.73
CA ASP A 177 -13.50 -16.05 -19.39
C ASP A 177 -13.96 -15.26 -20.62
N GLU A 178 -13.54 -14.00 -20.72
CA GLU A 178 -13.87 -13.13 -21.82
C GLU A 178 -12.66 -13.06 -22.75
N PRO A 179 -12.76 -13.59 -23.98
CA PRO A 179 -11.66 -13.47 -24.93
C PRO A 179 -11.45 -12.00 -25.26
N LEU A 180 -10.23 -11.50 -25.05
CA LEU A 180 -9.81 -10.20 -25.57
C LEU A 180 -9.95 -10.26 -27.09
N GLY A 181 -10.73 -9.34 -27.66
CA GLY A 181 -10.91 -9.26 -29.11
C GLY A 181 -9.54 -9.24 -29.79
N GLY A 182 -9.30 -10.19 -30.70
CA GLY A 182 -8.00 -10.33 -31.35
C GLY A 182 -7.58 -9.04 -32.02
N HIS A 183 -6.41 -8.53 -31.66
CA HIS A 183 -5.64 -7.74 -32.61
C HIS A 183 -5.31 -8.67 -33.78
N ASP A 184 -6.02 -8.45 -34.89
CA ASP A 184 -5.62 -8.96 -36.19
C ASP A 184 -4.26 -8.33 -36.50
N VAL A 185 -3.18 -9.05 -36.17
CA VAL A 185 -1.83 -8.70 -36.61
C VAL A 185 -1.72 -9.13 -38.07
N ALA A 186 -2.39 -8.37 -38.92
CA ALA A 186 -2.33 -8.46 -40.37
C ALA A 186 -1.87 -7.11 -40.93
N ALA A 187 -0.54 -6.88 -40.92
CA ALA A 187 0.25 -6.19 -41.95
C ALA A 187 1.67 -5.92 -41.45
#